data_AF-A0A9P1HD77-F1
#
_entry.id   AF-A0A9P1HD77-F1
#
_cell.length_a   1.000
_cell.length_b   1.000
_cell.length_c   1.000
_cell.angle_alpha   90.00
_cell.angle_beta   90.00
_cell.angle_gamma   90.00
#
_symmetry.space_group_name_H-M   'P 1'
#
loop_
_entity.id
_entity.type
_entity.pdbx_description
1 polymer ?
#
loop_
_entity_poly.entity_id
_entity_poly.type
_entity_poly.pdbx_seq_one_letter_code
_entity_poly.pdbx_strand_id
1 'polypeptide(L)'
;MTVSNSTPPTGADLRAALERDGFVVIKAILDPPTLASLRDVSAHATALGRAGSWPHVRVHLMNPALPGSPAFTRLYFSDAVLGPVKHLLRCTDDDLVMELFNMLVRPERDFELRWHRDDIPRRQPRRGARQARRTGLARAVQLGLRNAGPYETGLEGELRVRLEPGDIVFYDNNILHRGAYDSTKERMTLHGSVGHTNGGALRARNVLQHAIGAAEGMRARLVKLGQEVEGKDLGYSQQG
;
A
#
# COMPACT_ATOMS: atom_id res chain seq x y z
N MET A 1 15.71 25.82 -11.57
CA MET A 1 16.41 24.53 -11.43
C MET A 1 15.71 23.55 -12.34
N THR A 2 16.42 23.05 -13.34
CA THR A 2 15.92 22.10 -14.34
C THR A 2 15.55 20.79 -13.66
N VAL A 3 14.28 20.39 -13.78
CA VAL A 3 13.83 19.04 -13.39
C VAL A 3 14.52 18.08 -14.35
N SER A 4 15.43 17.24 -13.86
CA SER A 4 15.99 16.18 -14.69
C SER A 4 14.87 15.21 -15.02
N ASN A 5 14.42 15.20 -16.28
CA ASN A 5 13.58 14.14 -16.82
C ASN A 5 14.42 12.85 -16.89
N SER A 6 14.60 12.18 -15.76
CA SER A 6 15.00 10.79 -15.76
C SER A 6 13.87 10.00 -16.41
N THR A 7 14.19 9.17 -17.40
CA THR A 7 13.24 8.22 -17.97
C THR A 7 12.54 7.43 -16.86
N PRO A 8 11.20 7.27 -16.89
CA PRO A 8 10.49 6.47 -15.91
C PRO A 8 11.07 5.05 -15.84
N PRO A 9 11.18 4.43 -14.65
CA PRO A 9 11.73 3.08 -14.53
C PRO A 9 10.88 2.09 -15.32
N THR A 10 11.53 1.22 -16.10
CA THR A 10 10.85 0.15 -16.82
C THR A 10 10.40 -0.94 -15.85
N GLY A 11 9.47 -1.78 -16.27
CA GLY A 11 9.10 -2.96 -15.47
C GLY A 11 10.27 -3.91 -15.18
N ALA A 12 11.32 -3.92 -16.02
CA ALA A 12 12.53 -4.70 -15.75
C ALA A 12 13.35 -4.08 -14.60
N ASP A 13 13.49 -2.75 -14.59
CA ASP A 13 14.18 -2.01 -13.53
C ASP A 13 13.49 -2.21 -12.18
N LEU A 14 12.15 -2.11 -12.16
CA LEU A 14 11.36 -2.35 -10.95
C LEU A 14 11.60 -3.76 -10.38
N ARG A 15 11.57 -4.78 -11.23
CA ARG A 15 11.80 -6.17 -10.78
C ARG A 15 13.23 -6.41 -10.33
N ALA A 16 14.22 -5.81 -10.99
CA ALA A 16 15.62 -5.91 -10.58
C ALA A 16 15.85 -5.26 -9.20
N ALA A 17 15.22 -4.11 -8.95
CA ALA A 17 15.25 -3.46 -7.63
C ALA A 17 14.56 -4.32 -6.57
N LEU A 18 13.36 -4.86 -6.86
CA LEU A 18 12.66 -5.76 -5.94
C LEU A 18 13.47 -7.03 -5.63
N GLU A 19 14.15 -7.62 -6.62
CA GLU A 19 14.98 -8.80 -6.40
C GLU A 19 16.22 -8.50 -5.55
N ARG A 20 16.84 -7.34 -5.75
CA ARG A 20 18.04 -6.93 -5.03
C ARG A 20 17.74 -6.52 -3.58
N ASP A 21 16.74 -5.65 -3.40
CA ASP A 21 16.51 -4.94 -2.14
C ASP A 21 15.25 -5.45 -1.40
N GLY A 22 14.39 -6.20 -2.07
CA GLY A 22 13.09 -6.63 -1.54
C GLY A 22 12.01 -5.52 -1.57
N PHE A 23 12.36 -4.32 -2.04
CA PHE A 23 11.45 -3.20 -2.24
C PHE A 23 11.87 -2.33 -3.43
N VAL A 24 10.98 -1.44 -3.84
CA VAL A 24 11.21 -0.44 -4.87
C VAL A 24 10.56 0.87 -4.43
N VAL A 25 11.29 1.98 -4.56
CA VAL A 25 10.73 3.32 -4.35
C VAL A 25 10.60 4.00 -5.70
N ILE A 26 9.41 4.52 -5.99
CA ILE A 26 9.19 5.40 -7.14
C ILE A 26 8.96 6.81 -6.60
N LYS A 27 9.88 7.71 -6.94
CA LYS A 27 9.91 9.08 -6.46
C LYS A 27 8.89 9.95 -7.17
N ALA A 28 8.17 10.78 -6.40
CA ALA A 28 7.21 11.76 -6.92
C ALA A 28 6.26 11.19 -7.99
N ILE A 29 5.77 9.96 -7.80
CA ILE A 29 4.86 9.29 -8.74
C ILE A 29 3.47 9.90 -8.73
N LEU A 30 3.09 10.58 -7.64
CA LEU A 30 1.85 11.32 -7.54
C LEU A 30 2.07 12.76 -8.03
N ASP A 31 1.25 13.18 -9.00
CA ASP A 31 1.25 14.56 -9.46
C ASP A 31 0.80 15.53 -8.35
N PRO A 32 1.20 16.81 -8.42
CA PRO A 32 0.90 17.77 -7.35
C PRO A 32 -0.60 17.94 -7.04
N PRO A 33 -1.52 18.03 -8.04
CA PRO A 33 -2.96 18.04 -7.79
C PRO A 33 -3.46 16.80 -7.03
N THR A 34 -3.07 15.60 -7.46
CA THR A 34 -3.43 14.35 -6.76
C THR A 34 -2.91 14.36 -5.33
N LEU A 35 -1.65 14.77 -5.12
CA LEU A 35 -1.04 14.84 -3.80
C LEU A 35 -1.76 15.86 -2.89
N ALA A 36 -2.14 17.03 -3.42
CA ALA A 36 -2.90 18.03 -2.67
C ALA A 36 -4.27 17.49 -2.25
N SER A 37 -5.02 16.90 -3.18
CA SER A 37 -6.31 16.28 -2.89
C SER A 37 -6.20 15.19 -1.83
N LEU A 38 -5.19 14.33 -1.91
CA LEU A 38 -4.95 13.26 -0.94
C LEU A 38 -4.58 13.80 0.46
N ARG A 39 -3.84 14.91 0.53
CA ARG A 39 -3.54 15.57 1.82
C ARG A 39 -4.82 16.04 2.50
N ASP A 40 -5.69 16.71 1.76
CA ASP A 40 -6.92 17.28 2.32
C ASP A 40 -7.85 16.19 2.85
N VAL A 41 -8.11 15.13 2.05
CA VAL A 41 -8.98 14.03 2.50
C VAL A 41 -8.35 13.19 3.62
N SER A 42 -7.03 13.07 3.66
CA SER A 42 -6.32 12.36 4.74
C SER A 42 -6.34 13.15 6.04
N ALA A 43 -6.18 14.47 5.97
CA ALA A 43 -6.27 15.35 7.13
C ALA A 43 -7.69 15.32 7.72
N HIS A 44 -8.72 15.38 6.87
CA HIS A 44 -10.11 15.27 7.30
C HIS A 44 -10.39 13.88 7.94
N ALA A 45 -10.02 12.79 7.27
CA ALA A 45 -10.19 11.44 7.83
C ALA A 45 -9.46 11.26 9.18
N THR A 46 -8.27 11.86 9.31
CA THR A 46 -7.53 11.89 10.57
C THR A 46 -8.26 12.64 11.66
N ALA A 47 -8.80 13.82 11.36
CA ALA A 47 -9.57 14.62 12.32
C ALA A 47 -10.81 13.88 12.82
N LEU A 48 -11.57 13.25 11.92
CA LEU A 48 -12.73 12.43 12.28
C LEU A 48 -12.33 11.23 13.15
N GLY A 49 -11.22 10.56 12.83
CA GLY A 49 -10.70 9.45 13.61
C GLY A 49 -10.29 9.87 15.03
N ARG A 50 -9.61 11.02 15.17
CA ARG A 50 -9.18 11.55 16.48
C ARG A 50 -10.34 12.05 17.33
N ALA A 51 -11.36 12.63 16.70
CA ALA A 51 -12.58 13.07 17.39
C ALA A 51 -13.49 11.91 17.80
N GLY A 52 -13.21 10.67 17.36
CA GLY A 52 -14.09 9.52 17.56
C GLY A 52 -15.36 9.57 16.70
N SER A 53 -15.50 10.56 15.81
CA SER A 53 -16.64 10.74 14.91
C SER A 53 -16.63 9.78 13.72
N TRP A 54 -15.57 8.98 13.57
CA TRP A 54 -15.52 7.88 12.63
C TRP A 54 -15.48 6.54 13.39
N PRO A 55 -16.62 5.83 13.54
CA PRO A 55 -16.71 4.55 14.28
C PRO A 55 -15.91 3.42 13.62
N HIS A 56 -15.42 3.72 12.43
CA HIS A 56 -14.79 2.87 11.45
C HIS A 56 -13.28 3.16 11.34
N VAL A 57 -12.66 3.72 12.39
CA VAL A 57 -11.23 4.11 12.40
C VAL A 57 -10.26 2.95 12.11
N ARG A 58 -10.73 1.71 12.23
CA ARG A 58 -9.98 0.48 11.90
C ARG A 58 -10.42 -0.20 10.59
N VAL A 59 -11.34 0.39 9.83
CA VAL A 59 -11.79 -0.14 8.54
C VAL A 59 -11.29 0.73 7.37
N HIS A 60 -11.59 0.27 6.16
CA HIS A 60 -11.01 0.71 4.92
C HIS A 60 -11.40 2.16 4.52
N LEU A 61 -10.43 2.91 3.99
CA LEU A 61 -10.57 4.24 3.38
C LEU A 61 -11.57 4.37 2.20
N MET A 62 -12.03 3.26 1.61
CA MET A 62 -12.97 3.21 0.49
C MET A 62 -14.41 2.99 0.98
N ASN A 63 -14.65 3.01 2.29
CA ASN A 63 -16.00 3.01 2.83
C ASN A 63 -16.75 4.25 2.29
N PRO A 64 -17.87 4.08 1.55
CA PRO A 64 -18.62 5.20 0.97
C PRO A 64 -19.09 6.24 2.01
N ALA A 65 -19.27 5.84 3.26
CA ALA A 65 -19.66 6.74 4.34
C ALA A 65 -18.50 7.63 4.85
N LEU A 66 -17.25 7.35 4.46
CA LEU A 66 -16.11 8.22 4.76
C LEU A 66 -16.10 9.39 3.75
N PRO A 67 -16.22 10.65 4.19
CA PRO A 67 -16.06 11.80 3.30
C PRO A 67 -14.68 11.77 2.63
N GLY A 68 -14.67 11.94 1.30
CA GLY A 68 -13.43 11.87 0.51
C GLY A 68 -13.01 10.46 0.08
N SER A 69 -13.76 9.40 0.44
CA SER A 69 -13.50 8.03 -0.03
C SER A 69 -13.33 7.83 -1.54
N PRO A 70 -13.96 8.61 -2.44
CA PRO A 70 -13.68 8.51 -3.88
C PRO A 70 -12.23 8.86 -4.25
N ALA A 71 -11.57 9.77 -3.52
CA ALA A 71 -10.16 10.11 -3.78
C ALA A 71 -9.22 8.94 -3.44
N PHE A 72 -9.48 8.26 -2.31
CA PHE A 72 -8.75 7.04 -1.95
C PHE A 72 -9.00 5.91 -2.95
N THR A 73 -10.25 5.76 -3.41
CA THR A 73 -10.62 4.79 -4.44
C THR A 73 -9.84 5.06 -5.73
N ARG A 74 -9.89 6.30 -6.23
CA ARG A 74 -9.15 6.68 -7.44
C ARG A 74 -7.65 6.42 -7.32
N LEU A 75 -7.04 6.74 -6.18
CA LEU A 75 -5.62 6.46 -5.97
C LEU A 75 -5.33 4.95 -6.05
N TYR A 76 -6.08 4.12 -5.32
CA TYR A 76 -5.82 2.68 -5.27
C TYR A 76 -5.89 2.02 -6.65
N PHE A 77 -6.78 2.48 -7.52
CA PHE A 77 -6.94 1.98 -8.88
C PHE A 77 -6.14 2.74 -9.96
N SER A 78 -5.39 3.77 -9.58
CA SER A 78 -4.61 4.58 -10.53
C SER A 78 -3.44 3.79 -11.13
N ASP A 79 -2.96 4.20 -12.30
CA ASP A 79 -1.75 3.65 -12.90
C ASP A 79 -0.49 3.91 -12.05
N ALA A 80 -0.50 4.95 -11.21
CA ALA A 80 0.56 5.20 -10.23
C ALA A 80 0.69 4.05 -9.22
N VAL A 81 -0.41 3.35 -8.89
CA VAL A 81 -0.39 2.18 -7.99
C VAL A 81 -0.37 0.88 -8.79
N LEU A 82 -1.34 0.68 -9.69
CA LEU A 82 -1.54 -0.60 -10.38
C LEU A 82 -0.53 -0.84 -11.50
N GLY A 83 0.02 0.20 -12.13
CA GLY A 83 1.05 0.08 -13.17
C GLY A 83 2.31 -0.63 -12.65
N PRO A 84 2.97 -0.10 -11.61
CA PRO A 84 4.09 -0.77 -10.95
C PRO A 84 3.74 -2.18 -10.44
N VAL A 85 2.56 -2.36 -9.83
CA VAL A 85 2.12 -3.67 -9.34
C VAL A 85 2.04 -4.70 -10.47
N LYS A 86 1.43 -4.35 -11.61
CA LYS A 86 1.38 -5.23 -12.80
C LYS A 86 2.77 -5.61 -13.30
N HIS A 87 3.70 -4.67 -13.32
CA HIS A 87 5.09 -4.94 -13.71
C HIS A 87 5.82 -5.86 -12.72
N LEU A 88 5.61 -5.67 -11.42
CA LEU A 88 6.24 -6.44 -10.36
C LEU A 88 5.68 -7.87 -10.30
N LEU A 89 4.35 -8.02 -10.41
CA LEU A 89 3.66 -9.31 -10.40
C LEU A 89 3.66 -10.03 -11.76
N ARG A 90 4.03 -9.32 -12.84
CA ARG A 90 4.00 -9.79 -14.23
C ARG A 90 2.61 -10.28 -14.64
N CYS A 91 1.61 -9.43 -14.42
CA CYS A 91 0.21 -9.77 -14.62
C CYS A 91 -0.56 -8.64 -15.31
N THR A 92 -1.81 -8.89 -15.69
CA THR A 92 -2.72 -7.86 -16.22
C THR A 92 -3.71 -7.39 -15.15
N ASP A 93 -4.62 -6.49 -15.51
CA ASP A 93 -5.66 -6.02 -14.59
C ASP A 93 -6.58 -7.17 -14.12
N ASP A 94 -6.86 -8.15 -15.00
CA ASP A 94 -7.75 -9.27 -14.73
C ASP A 94 -7.17 -10.26 -13.71
N ASP A 95 -5.86 -10.20 -13.50
CA ASP A 95 -5.15 -11.01 -12.53
C ASP A 95 -5.12 -10.41 -11.13
N LEU A 96 -5.43 -9.11 -10.99
CA LEU A 96 -5.28 -8.38 -9.73
C LEU A 96 -6.44 -8.66 -8.78
N VAL A 97 -6.11 -8.88 -7.52
CA VAL A 97 -7.08 -9.00 -6.43
C VAL A 97 -6.86 -7.84 -5.48
N MET A 98 -7.90 -7.06 -5.23
CA MET A 98 -7.83 -6.03 -4.20
C MET A 98 -7.70 -6.68 -2.82
N GLU A 99 -6.90 -6.08 -1.96
CA GLU A 99 -6.77 -6.47 -0.56
C GLU A 99 -6.91 -5.22 0.31
N LEU A 100 -6.08 -5.07 1.35
CA LEU A 100 -6.13 -3.99 2.32
C LEU A 100 -5.82 -2.63 1.67
N PHE A 101 -6.53 -1.57 2.06
CA PHE A 101 -6.07 -0.19 1.87
C PHE A 101 -6.55 0.70 3.03
N ASN A 102 -5.61 1.10 3.86
CA ASN A 102 -5.81 1.85 5.09
C ASN A 102 -4.87 3.07 5.14
N MET A 103 -4.99 3.83 6.22
CA MET A 103 -4.11 4.95 6.51
C MET A 103 -3.46 4.77 7.88
N LEU A 104 -2.15 4.93 7.95
CA LEU A 104 -1.39 5.01 9.18
C LEU A 104 -1.14 6.49 9.49
N VAL A 105 -1.60 6.92 10.66
CA VAL A 105 -1.39 8.28 11.16
C VAL A 105 -0.36 8.22 12.29
N ARG A 106 0.61 9.14 12.25
CA ARG A 106 1.60 9.32 13.32
C ARG A 106 0.90 9.48 14.70
N PRO A 107 1.32 8.71 15.73
CA PRO A 107 0.86 8.88 17.11
C PRO A 107 1.34 10.19 17.75
N GLU A 108 0.68 10.66 18.81
CA GLU A 108 1.02 11.91 19.53
C GLU A 108 2.35 11.86 20.30
N ARG A 109 2.95 10.69 20.40
CA ARG A 109 4.27 10.45 20.98
C ARG A 109 5.14 9.69 20.00
N ASP A 110 6.45 9.76 20.20
CA ASP A 110 7.38 8.96 19.42
C ASP A 110 6.99 7.48 19.54
N PHE A 111 6.99 6.82 18.39
CA PHE A 111 6.49 5.46 18.29
C PHE A 111 7.29 4.68 17.27
N GLU A 112 7.54 3.42 17.57
CA GLU A 112 8.24 2.53 16.68
C GLU A 112 7.48 1.22 16.55
N LEU A 113 7.36 0.75 15.31
CA LEU A 113 7.00 -0.63 15.05
C LEU A 113 8.22 -1.51 15.29
N ARG A 114 7.98 -2.66 15.90
CA ARG A 114 8.99 -3.71 15.99
C ARG A 114 9.33 -4.22 14.59
N TRP A 115 10.51 -4.81 14.43
CA TRP A 115 10.80 -5.60 13.23
C TRP A 115 9.71 -6.66 13.03
N HIS A 116 9.09 -6.64 11.86
CA HIS A 116 8.04 -7.59 11.49
C HIS A 116 8.07 -7.87 10.00
N ARG A 117 7.28 -8.87 9.62
CA ARG A 117 6.87 -9.14 8.24
C ARG A 117 5.37 -8.98 8.20
N ASP A 118 4.82 -8.56 7.08
CA ASP A 118 3.38 -8.52 6.86
C ASP A 118 2.84 -9.92 6.54
N ASP A 119 3.40 -10.95 7.17
CA ASP A 119 3.16 -12.36 6.82
C ASP A 119 1.65 -12.65 6.79
N ILE A 120 1.16 -13.00 5.60
CA ILE A 120 -0.18 -13.54 5.39
C ILE A 120 0.02 -15.05 5.35
N PRO A 121 -0.40 -15.81 6.38
CA PRO A 121 -0.10 -17.23 6.46
C PRO A 121 -0.55 -17.98 5.21
N ARG A 122 0.40 -18.43 4.40
CA ARG A 122 0.14 -19.46 3.38
C ARG A 122 0.06 -20.79 4.13
N ARG A 123 -1.04 -21.55 4.01
CA ARG A 123 -0.93 -22.99 4.27
C ARG A 123 0.19 -23.50 3.36
N GLN A 124 1.16 -24.18 3.96
CA GLN A 124 2.29 -24.78 3.24
C GLN A 124 1.75 -25.54 2.02
N PRO A 125 2.38 -25.43 0.83
CA PRO A 125 2.05 -26.33 -0.25
C PRO A 125 2.36 -27.75 0.19
N ARG A 126 1.49 -28.71 -0.14
CA ARG A 126 1.82 -30.14 -0.06
C ARG A 126 3.15 -30.36 -0.79
N ARG A 127 4.05 -31.16 -0.19
CA ARG A 127 5.39 -31.49 -0.72
C ARG A 127 5.33 -31.70 -2.24
N GLY A 128 6.04 -30.87 -3.01
CA GLY A 128 6.21 -31.06 -4.46
C GLY A 128 6.07 -29.83 -5.35
N ALA A 129 5.49 -28.72 -4.88
CA ALA A 129 5.44 -27.49 -5.67
C ALA A 129 6.83 -26.82 -5.68
N ARG A 130 7.46 -26.68 -6.86
CA ARG A 130 8.72 -25.97 -7.03
C ARG A 130 8.58 -24.56 -6.48
N GLN A 131 9.19 -24.33 -5.32
CA GLN A 131 9.40 -23.01 -4.74
C GLN A 131 10.08 -22.15 -5.80
N ALA A 132 9.45 -21.04 -6.21
CA ALA A 132 10.13 -20.02 -6.99
C ALA A 132 11.44 -19.73 -6.26
N ARG A 133 12.56 -20.01 -6.92
CA ARG A 133 13.89 -19.91 -6.36
C ARG A 133 14.09 -18.46 -5.92
N ARG A 134 14.06 -18.23 -4.60
CA ARG A 134 14.61 -17.01 -4.01
C ARG A 134 16.11 -17.00 -4.32
N THR A 135 16.58 -16.06 -5.13
CA THR A 135 18.01 -15.89 -5.42
C THR A 135 18.74 -15.36 -4.17
N GLY A 136 20.03 -15.68 -4.05
CA GLY A 136 20.74 -15.82 -2.77
C GLY A 136 20.96 -14.55 -1.93
N LEU A 137 20.79 -13.34 -2.47
CA LEU A 137 21.19 -12.10 -1.79
C LEU A 137 20.14 -11.60 -0.78
N ALA A 138 18.87 -11.53 -1.18
CA ALA A 138 17.77 -11.20 -0.25
C ALA A 138 17.66 -12.24 0.89
N ARG A 139 17.99 -13.51 0.60
CA ARG A 139 18.04 -14.57 1.62
C ARG A 139 19.19 -14.38 2.61
N ALA A 140 20.36 -13.91 2.16
CA ALA A 140 21.54 -13.74 3.02
C ALA A 140 21.33 -12.63 4.05
N VAL A 141 20.84 -11.45 3.63
CA VAL A 141 20.50 -10.35 4.55
C VAL A 141 19.38 -10.77 5.51
N GLN A 142 18.37 -11.50 5.01
CA GLN A 142 17.22 -11.93 5.81
C GLN A 142 17.52 -13.06 6.82
N LEU A 143 18.62 -13.82 6.64
CA LEU A 143 19.08 -14.84 7.58
C LEU A 143 19.87 -14.26 8.76
N GLY A 144 20.64 -13.17 8.55
CA GLY A 144 21.36 -12.47 9.62
C GLY A 144 20.44 -11.81 10.65
N LEU A 145 19.23 -11.41 10.24
CA LEU A 145 18.28 -10.65 11.06
C LEU A 145 17.35 -11.51 11.94
N ARG A 146 17.56 -12.84 12.02
CA ARG A 146 16.69 -13.74 12.80
C ARG A 146 16.73 -13.48 14.30
N ASN A 147 17.81 -12.87 14.79
CA ASN A 147 18.06 -12.61 16.20
C ASN A 147 18.00 -11.12 16.54
N ALA A 148 17.55 -10.27 15.60
CA ALA A 148 17.43 -8.84 15.85
C ALA A 148 16.53 -8.58 17.05
N GLY A 149 16.99 -7.78 17.99
CA GLY A 149 16.17 -7.24 19.05
C GLY A 149 14.95 -6.51 18.45
N PRO A 150 13.80 -6.44 19.15
CA PRO A 150 12.55 -5.93 18.58
C PRO A 150 12.66 -4.51 18.00
N TYR A 151 13.58 -3.69 18.54
CA TYR A 151 13.86 -2.33 18.10
C TYR A 151 15.34 -2.09 17.76
N GLU A 152 16.13 -3.16 17.58
CA GLU A 152 17.56 -3.03 17.28
C GLU A 152 17.76 -2.28 15.97
N THR A 153 18.75 -1.40 15.92
CA THR A 153 19.09 -0.60 14.73
C THR A 153 20.56 -0.76 14.39
N GLY A 154 20.93 -0.46 13.15
CA GLY A 154 22.29 -0.68 12.66
C GLY A 154 22.57 -2.14 12.36
N LEU A 155 21.52 -2.92 12.08
CA LEU A 155 21.68 -4.31 11.68
C LEU A 155 22.42 -4.38 10.34
N GLU A 156 23.28 -5.36 10.17
CA GLU A 156 24.00 -5.55 8.91
C GLU A 156 23.01 -5.76 7.75
N GLY A 157 23.11 -4.91 6.72
CA GLY A 157 22.15 -4.89 5.61
C GLY A 157 20.84 -4.14 5.88
N GLU A 158 20.68 -3.46 7.02
CA GLU A 158 19.59 -2.50 7.24
C GLU A 158 19.69 -1.35 6.21
N LEU A 159 18.61 -1.14 5.47
CA LEU A 159 18.46 0.00 4.57
C LEU A 159 17.43 0.97 5.15
N ARG A 160 17.83 2.23 5.32
CA ARG A 160 16.91 3.31 5.74
C ARG A 160 16.29 3.98 4.53
N VAL A 161 15.00 3.73 4.33
CA VAL A 161 14.24 4.30 3.22
C VAL A 161 13.57 5.60 3.66
N ARG A 162 14.00 6.72 3.07
CA ARG A 162 13.38 8.03 3.27
C ARG A 162 12.41 8.34 2.12
N LEU A 163 11.14 8.44 2.47
CA LEU A 163 10.06 8.83 1.56
C LEU A 163 9.73 10.30 1.74
N GLU A 164 9.61 11.00 0.61
CA GLU A 164 9.08 12.35 0.53
C GLU A 164 7.61 12.32 0.08
N PRO A 165 6.83 13.39 0.30
CA PRO A 165 5.45 13.43 -0.16
C PRO A 165 5.32 13.16 -1.66
N GLY A 166 4.43 12.24 -2.04
CA GLY A 166 4.23 11.82 -3.42
C GLY A 166 5.10 10.63 -3.86
N ASP A 167 6.03 10.16 -3.02
CA ASP A 167 6.71 8.88 -3.23
C ASP A 167 5.81 7.69 -2.90
N ILE A 168 6.02 6.57 -3.59
CA ILE A 168 5.43 5.28 -3.22
C ILE A 168 6.54 4.24 -3.08
N VAL A 169 6.48 3.44 -2.01
CA VAL A 169 7.29 2.23 -1.85
C VAL A 169 6.44 0.99 -2.07
N PHE A 170 6.91 0.10 -2.93
CA PHE A 170 6.36 -1.23 -3.17
C PHE A 170 7.32 -2.25 -2.60
N TYR A 171 6.84 -3.26 -1.87
CA TYR A 171 7.73 -4.23 -1.23
C TYR A 171 7.13 -5.64 -1.16
N ASP A 172 7.99 -6.67 -1.11
CA ASP A 172 7.54 -8.03 -0.82
C ASP A 172 7.06 -8.08 0.64
N ASN A 173 5.83 -8.52 0.86
CA ASN A 173 5.23 -8.62 2.19
C ASN A 173 6.07 -9.46 3.19
N ASN A 174 6.99 -10.28 2.68
CA ASN A 174 7.92 -11.07 3.47
C ASN A 174 9.23 -10.37 3.80
N ILE A 175 9.52 -9.13 3.38
CA ILE A 175 10.73 -8.43 3.85
C ILE A 175 10.62 -8.10 5.34
N LEU A 176 11.75 -8.13 6.03
CA LEU A 176 11.78 -7.70 7.43
C LEU A 176 11.83 -6.17 7.41
N HIS A 177 10.88 -5.52 8.07
CA HIS A 177 10.81 -4.08 8.07
C HIS A 177 10.26 -3.54 9.40
N ARG A 178 10.48 -2.24 9.62
CA ARG A 178 9.94 -1.46 10.75
C ARG A 178 9.72 -0.03 10.32
N GLY A 179 8.88 0.67 11.08
CA GLY A 179 8.65 2.11 10.94
C GLY A 179 8.91 2.82 12.25
N ALA A 180 9.64 3.93 12.20
CA ALA A 180 9.81 4.86 13.32
C ALA A 180 9.08 6.17 13.02
N TYR A 181 8.38 6.69 14.01
CA TYR A 181 7.54 7.87 13.92
C TYR A 181 8.05 8.92 14.88
N ASP A 182 8.46 10.05 14.31
CA ASP A 182 8.81 11.28 15.05
C ASP A 182 7.53 12.07 15.30
N SER A 183 7.20 12.28 16.58
CA SER A 183 5.98 12.97 16.98
C SER A 183 5.93 14.44 16.57
N THR A 184 7.06 15.05 16.22
CA THR A 184 7.15 16.46 15.80
C THR A 184 6.88 16.65 14.31
N LYS A 185 6.84 15.58 13.52
CA LYS A 185 6.67 15.63 12.06
C LYS A 185 5.34 15.05 11.65
N GLU A 186 4.45 15.87 11.10
CA GLU A 186 3.19 15.38 10.56
C GLU A 186 3.43 14.32 9.49
N ARG A 187 2.76 13.17 9.64
CA ARG A 187 2.86 12.05 8.70
C ARG A 187 1.55 11.26 8.66
N MET A 188 1.01 11.18 7.46
CA MET A 188 -0.06 10.26 7.06
C MET A 188 0.51 9.36 5.97
N THR A 189 0.33 8.05 6.09
CA THR A 189 0.80 7.07 5.11
C THR A 189 -0.37 6.23 4.67
N LEU A 190 -0.71 6.32 3.38
CA LEU A 190 -1.65 5.41 2.76
C LEU A 190 -0.93 4.09 2.53
N HIS A 191 -1.48 3.01 3.07
CA HIS A 191 -0.86 1.70 3.09
C HIS A 191 -1.85 0.66 2.59
N GLY A 192 -1.42 -0.18 1.67
CA GLY A 192 -2.28 -1.21 1.14
C GLY A 192 -1.52 -2.31 0.45
N SER A 193 -2.26 -3.37 0.12
CA SER A 193 -1.75 -4.52 -0.60
C SER A 193 -2.61 -4.81 -1.82
N VAL A 194 -1.98 -5.39 -2.84
CA VAL A 194 -2.64 -5.92 -4.03
C VAL A 194 -2.18 -7.36 -4.21
N GLY A 195 -3.14 -8.26 -4.37
CA GLY A 195 -2.94 -9.68 -4.59
C GLY A 195 -2.97 -10.07 -6.06
N HIS A 196 -2.76 -11.36 -6.32
CA HIS A 196 -2.93 -11.98 -7.63
C HIS A 196 -3.93 -13.14 -7.47
N THR A 197 -4.78 -13.36 -8.46
CA THR A 197 -5.70 -14.51 -8.58
C THR A 197 -5.02 -15.87 -8.29
N ASN A 198 -3.77 -16.06 -8.75
CA ASN A 198 -2.96 -17.25 -8.49
C ASN A 198 -2.37 -17.35 -7.07
N GLY A 199 -2.61 -16.35 -6.21
CA GLY A 199 -2.14 -16.27 -4.83
C GLY A 199 -2.83 -17.23 -3.86
N GLY A 200 -3.92 -17.88 -4.28
CA GLY A 200 -4.70 -18.84 -3.51
C GLY A 200 -5.75 -18.18 -2.59
N ALA A 201 -6.76 -18.97 -2.19
CA ALA A 201 -7.94 -18.51 -1.44
C ALA A 201 -7.65 -17.91 -0.04
N LEU A 202 -6.44 -18.09 0.50
CA LEU A 202 -6.04 -17.52 1.80
C LEU A 202 -5.67 -16.04 1.72
N ARG A 203 -5.16 -15.55 0.58
CA ARG A 203 -4.96 -14.10 0.36
C ARG A 203 -6.29 -13.37 0.17
N ALA A 204 -7.25 -14.05 -0.46
CA ALA A 204 -8.64 -13.62 -0.53
C ALA A 204 -9.35 -13.54 0.84
N ARG A 205 -8.75 -14.01 1.96
CA ARG A 205 -9.34 -13.82 3.29
C ARG A 205 -8.99 -12.50 3.95
N ASN A 206 -7.92 -11.82 3.51
CA ASN A 206 -7.72 -10.44 3.92
C ASN A 206 -8.81 -9.54 3.32
N VAL A 207 -9.38 -9.92 2.17
CA VAL A 207 -10.62 -9.36 1.58
C VAL A 207 -11.83 -9.51 2.51
N LEU A 208 -11.81 -10.39 3.52
CA LEU A 208 -12.92 -10.54 4.47
C LEU A 208 -12.86 -9.60 5.67
N GLN A 209 -11.82 -8.77 5.81
CA GLN A 209 -11.93 -7.54 6.61
C GLN A 209 -12.87 -6.49 5.95
N HIS A 210 -13.38 -6.74 4.74
CA HIS A 210 -13.90 -5.70 3.86
C HIS A 210 -15.42 -5.58 3.77
N ALA A 211 -16.24 -6.48 4.33
CA ALA A 211 -17.70 -6.44 4.21
C ALA A 211 -18.25 -6.22 2.76
N ILE A 212 -17.43 -6.38 1.73
CA ILE A 212 -17.75 -6.09 0.34
C ILE A 212 -17.23 -7.26 -0.49
N GLY A 213 -18.12 -7.87 -1.28
CA GLY A 213 -17.90 -9.12 -2.00
C GLY A 213 -16.83 -9.08 -3.08
N ALA A 214 -16.51 -10.27 -3.62
CA ALA A 214 -15.37 -10.57 -4.48
C ALA A 214 -15.16 -9.64 -5.70
N ALA A 215 -13.88 -9.47 -6.06
CA ALA A 215 -13.31 -8.43 -6.91
C ALA A 215 -13.70 -8.45 -8.41
N GLU A 216 -14.19 -9.56 -8.96
CA GLU A 216 -14.38 -9.72 -10.42
C GLU A 216 -15.44 -8.76 -11.01
N GLY A 217 -16.43 -8.35 -10.22
CA GLY A 217 -17.44 -7.35 -10.63
C GLY A 217 -17.16 -5.92 -10.14
N MET A 218 -16.16 -5.72 -9.29
CA MET A 218 -16.00 -4.49 -8.52
C MET A 218 -15.18 -3.44 -9.26
N ARG A 219 -14.14 -3.84 -10.01
CA ARG A 219 -13.35 -2.89 -10.83
C ARG A 219 -14.22 -2.17 -11.86
N ALA A 220 -15.02 -2.90 -12.63
CA ALA A 220 -15.92 -2.31 -13.62
C ALA A 220 -16.96 -1.37 -12.97
N ARG A 221 -17.51 -1.74 -11.80
CA ARG A 221 -18.47 -0.91 -11.06
C ARG A 221 -17.83 0.32 -10.43
N LEU A 222 -16.61 0.24 -9.90
CA LEU A 222 -15.91 1.36 -9.28
C LEU A 222 -15.26 2.30 -10.29
N VAL A 223 -14.78 1.79 -11.42
CA VAL A 223 -14.34 2.62 -12.57
C VAL A 223 -15.54 3.36 -13.14
N LYS A 224 -16.68 2.68 -13.35
CA LYS A 224 -17.93 3.31 -13.76
C LYS A 224 -18.41 4.34 -12.76
N LEU A 225 -18.38 4.04 -11.46
CA LEU A 225 -18.73 4.98 -10.40
C LEU A 225 -17.79 6.20 -10.42
N GLY A 226 -16.48 5.98 -10.51
CA GLY A 226 -15.47 7.04 -10.58
C GLY A 226 -15.65 7.97 -11.80
N GLN A 227 -16.04 7.41 -12.95
CA GLN A 227 -16.40 8.16 -14.16
C GLN A 227 -17.76 8.87 -14.01
N GLU A 228 -18.73 8.29 -13.31
CA GLU A 228 -20.05 8.89 -13.07
C GLU A 228 -20.01 10.06 -12.09
N VAL A 229 -19.01 10.12 -11.19
CA VAL A 229 -18.78 11.24 -10.25
C VAL A 229 -17.93 12.35 -10.88
N GLU A 230 -17.24 12.08 -12.00
CA GLU A 230 -16.40 13.07 -12.66
C GLU A 230 -17.26 14.18 -13.28
N GLY A 231 -17.14 15.40 -12.74
CA GLY A 231 -17.86 16.58 -13.22
C GLY A 231 -19.31 16.75 -12.71
N LYS A 232 -19.77 15.94 -11.76
CA LYS A 232 -21.08 16.13 -11.11
C LYS A 232 -20.90 16.64 -9.68
N ASP A 233 -21.55 17.77 -9.39
CA ASP A 233 -21.72 18.24 -8.01
C ASP A 233 -22.67 17.28 -7.30
N LEU A 234 -22.11 16.34 -6.53
CA LEU A 234 -22.89 15.42 -5.72
C LEU A 234 -23.40 16.18 -4.50
N GLY A 235 -24.49 16.91 -4.71
CA GLY A 235 -25.17 17.67 -3.67
C GLY A 235 -25.42 16.85 -2.40
N TYR A 236 -25.28 17.52 -1.27
CA TYR A 236 -25.54 16.95 0.05
C TYR A 236 -27.01 16.55 0.17
N SER A 237 -27.29 15.25 0.38
CA SER A 237 -28.59 14.84 0.90
C SER A 237 -28.61 15.11 2.40
N GLN A 238 -29.04 16.30 2.79
CA GLN A 238 -29.63 16.52 4.10
C GLN A 238 -31.09 16.08 4.00
N GLN A 239 -31.41 14.89 4.52
CA GLN A 239 -32.66 14.56 5.23
C GLN A 239 -32.78 13.05 5.47
N GLY A 240 -33.07 12.70 6.72
CA GLY A 240 -33.30 11.34 7.22
C GLY A 240 -32.93 11.25 8.69
#